data_AF-A0A8X6FBH0-F1
#
_entry.id   AF-A0A8X6FBH0-F1
#
_cell.length_a   1.000
_cell.length_b   1.000
_cell.length_c   1.000
_cell.angle_alpha   90.00
_cell.angle_beta   90.00
_cell.angle_gamma   90.00
#
_symmetry.space_group_name_H-M   'P 1'
#
loop_
_entity.id
_entity.type
_entity.pdbx_description
1 polymer ?
#
loop_
_entity_poly.entity_id
_entity_poly.type
_entity_poly.pdbx_seq_one_letter_code
_entity_poly.pdbx_strand_id
1 'polypeptide(L)'
;VKSFIKKAKKEIVILDFHNFPFGFNSDQIHQKLLALIHSILGPFILPYEFRNATLNEIWQSGKNVIVSYDYKLKNGTPAYLWPSIPRAWGNKQDLESLRTYFQEVFSKPTPQGLWAAMAEMTPDAMMILLHPFNGLRKMADIVNREVTHWFRDLYWQKTNIIATDYFLGNDIINVAIQANLIKGVCPRYFWSYLKI
;
A
#
# COMPACT_ATOMS: atom_id res chain seq x y z
N VAL A 1 9.82 11.34 -5.19
CA VAL A 1 10.11 9.98 -5.71
C VAL A 1 11.41 9.90 -6.50
N LYS A 2 11.53 10.50 -7.70
CA LYS A 2 12.71 10.37 -8.59
C LYS A 2 14.06 10.60 -7.88
N SER A 3 14.16 11.63 -7.04
CA SER A 3 15.39 11.93 -6.31
C SER A 3 15.75 10.86 -5.26
N PHE A 4 14.75 10.24 -4.64
CA PHE A 4 14.94 9.17 -3.64
C PHE A 4 15.43 7.89 -4.32
N ILE A 5 14.72 7.40 -5.34
CA ILE A 5 15.05 6.13 -6.02
C ILE A 5 16.42 6.15 -6.72
N LYS A 6 16.91 7.34 -7.11
CA LYS A 6 18.26 7.50 -7.65
C LYS A 6 19.35 7.27 -6.61
N LYS A 7 19.08 7.63 -5.34
CA LYS A 7 20.02 7.47 -4.22
C LYS A 7 19.87 6.08 -3.59
N ALA A 8 18.64 5.62 -3.42
CA ALA A 8 18.29 4.38 -2.75
C ALA A 8 17.96 3.28 -3.79
N LYS A 9 18.96 2.84 -4.55
CA LYS A 9 18.77 1.96 -5.72
C LYS A 9 18.17 0.58 -5.39
N LYS A 10 18.28 0.13 -4.14
CA LYS A 10 17.73 -1.15 -3.67
C LYS A 10 16.33 -1.02 -3.06
N GLU A 11 15.85 0.20 -2.84
CA GLU A 11 14.50 0.43 -2.32
C GLU A 11 13.48 0.37 -3.46
N ILE A 12 12.40 -0.38 -3.24
CA ILE A 12 11.26 -0.45 -4.16
C ILE A 12 10.20 0.54 -3.69
N VAL A 13 9.72 1.39 -4.59
CA VAL A 13 8.65 2.35 -4.32
C VAL A 13 7.39 1.91 -5.06
N ILE A 14 6.29 1.74 -4.33
CA ILE A 14 4.96 1.47 -4.90
C ILE A 14 4.19 2.79 -4.92
N LEU A 15 3.75 3.21 -6.10
CA LEU A 15 2.84 4.33 -6.30
C LEU A 15 1.47 3.77 -6.68
N ASP A 16 0.50 3.91 -5.77
CA ASP A 16 -0.87 3.45 -5.95
C ASP A 16 -1.78 4.65 -6.27
N PHE A 17 -2.31 4.70 -7.50
CA PHE A 17 -3.24 5.75 -7.94
C PHE A 17 -4.66 5.17 -8.01
N HIS A 18 -5.54 5.62 -7.12
CA HIS A 18 -6.90 5.08 -7.01
C HIS A 18 -7.97 6.14 -6.62
N ASN A 19 -9.23 5.71 -6.58
CA ASN A 19 -10.46 6.46 -6.21
C ASN A 19 -10.86 7.62 -7.14
N PHE A 20 -9.91 8.35 -7.73
CA PHE A 20 -10.12 9.42 -8.72
C PHE A 20 -11.45 10.21 -8.58
N PRO A 21 -11.77 10.77 -7.39
CA PRO A 21 -13.13 11.21 -7.07
C PRO A 21 -13.55 12.48 -7.83
N PHE A 22 -12.58 13.33 -8.21
CA PHE A 22 -12.83 14.60 -8.88
C PHE A 22 -11.82 14.84 -10.00
N GLY A 23 -12.27 15.44 -11.11
CA GLY A 23 -11.41 15.91 -12.19
C GLY A 23 -10.87 14.84 -13.14
N PHE A 24 -11.05 13.55 -12.85
CA PHE A 24 -10.60 12.41 -13.66
C PHE A 24 -11.80 11.73 -14.34
N ASN A 25 -12.54 12.50 -15.14
CA ASN A 25 -13.81 12.07 -15.74
C ASN A 25 -13.67 11.57 -17.19
N SER A 26 -12.45 11.45 -17.71
CA SER A 26 -12.21 11.08 -19.10
C SER A 26 -10.84 10.43 -19.32
N ASP A 27 -10.76 9.52 -20.30
CA ASP A 27 -9.52 8.88 -20.74
C ASP A 27 -8.40 9.89 -21.01
N GLN A 28 -8.72 11.05 -21.59
CA GLN A 28 -7.72 12.07 -21.93
C GLN A 28 -6.98 12.60 -20.70
N ILE A 29 -7.67 12.75 -19.55
CA ILE A 29 -7.05 13.24 -18.33
C ILE A 29 -6.19 12.14 -17.70
N HIS A 30 -6.67 10.90 -17.69
CA HIS A 30 -5.87 9.76 -17.26
C HIS A 30 -4.60 9.60 -18.12
N GLN A 31 -4.73 9.71 -19.45
CA GLN A 31 -3.59 9.66 -20.37
C GLN A 31 -2.57 10.76 -20.10
N LYS A 32 -3.02 11.99 -19.80
CA LYS A 32 -2.10 13.08 -19.40
C LYS A 32 -1.34 12.77 -18.12
N LEU A 33 -2.01 12.24 -17.09
CA LEU A 33 -1.35 11.83 -15.85
C LEU A 33 -0.35 10.69 -16.10
N LEU A 34 -0.73 9.67 -16.88
CA LEU A 34 0.15 8.57 -17.24
C LEU A 34 1.37 9.03 -18.04
N ALA A 35 1.20 9.94 -19.00
CA ALA A 35 2.30 10.56 -19.74
C ALA A 35 3.25 11.32 -18.81
N LEU A 36 2.71 12.05 -17.82
CA LEU A 36 3.52 12.74 -16.82
C LEU A 36 4.31 11.74 -15.95
N ILE A 37 3.65 10.71 -15.42
CA ILE A 37 4.31 9.65 -14.64
C ILE A 37 5.44 9.02 -15.46
N HIS A 38 5.15 8.62 -16.69
CA HIS A 38 6.12 7.98 -17.58
C HIS A 38 7.29 8.91 -17.94
N SER A 39 7.05 10.19 -18.21
CA SER A 39 8.13 11.14 -18.50
C SER A 39 9.09 11.35 -17.31
N ILE A 40 8.58 11.29 -16.08
CA ILE A 40 9.39 11.49 -14.87
C ILE A 40 10.10 10.19 -14.47
N LEU A 41 9.36 9.08 -14.44
CA LEU A 41 9.73 7.83 -13.78
C LEU A 41 9.95 6.66 -14.74
N GLY A 42 9.63 6.77 -16.04
CA GLY A 42 9.63 5.68 -17.02
C GLY A 42 10.84 4.74 -16.95
N PRO A 43 12.09 5.25 -16.93
CA PRO A 43 13.29 4.40 -16.82
C PRO A 43 13.36 3.54 -15.55
N PHE A 44 12.62 3.90 -14.51
CA PHE A 44 12.61 3.22 -13.21
C PHE A 44 11.36 2.35 -13.02
N ILE A 45 10.36 2.42 -13.91
CA ILE A 45 9.11 1.67 -13.77
C ILE A 45 9.37 0.19 -14.02
N LEU A 46 9.00 -0.63 -13.03
CA LEU A 46 8.99 -2.08 -13.06
C LEU A 46 7.66 -2.56 -13.69
N PRO A 47 7.68 -3.15 -14.90
CA PRO A 47 6.46 -3.61 -15.56
C PRO A 47 5.85 -4.83 -14.87
N TYR A 48 4.55 -5.06 -15.07
CA TYR A 48 3.80 -6.13 -14.39
C TYR A 48 4.28 -7.56 -14.73
N GLU A 49 5.01 -7.72 -15.84
CA GLU A 49 5.68 -8.97 -16.18
C GLU A 49 6.65 -9.44 -15.07
N PHE A 50 7.19 -8.53 -14.26
CA PHE A 50 8.08 -8.82 -13.12
C PHE A 50 7.34 -9.25 -11.83
N ARG A 51 6.02 -9.45 -11.84
CA ARG A 51 5.26 -9.86 -10.63
C ARG A 51 5.82 -11.08 -9.90
N ASN A 52 6.41 -12.03 -10.63
CA ASN A 52 7.01 -13.23 -10.02
C ASN A 52 8.53 -13.11 -9.83
N ALA A 53 9.12 -11.94 -10.10
CA ALA A 53 10.55 -11.73 -9.98
C ALA A 53 10.98 -11.66 -8.51
N THR A 54 12.17 -12.17 -8.25
CA THR A 54 12.90 -11.99 -7.00
C THR A 54 13.40 -10.55 -6.86
N LEU A 55 13.68 -10.11 -5.63
CA LEU A 55 14.29 -8.79 -5.39
C LEU A 55 15.61 -8.62 -6.14
N ASN A 56 16.40 -9.68 -6.28
CA ASN A 56 17.67 -9.63 -7.00
C ASN A 56 17.46 -9.40 -8.51
N GLU A 57 16.49 -10.07 -9.13
CA GLU A 57 16.14 -9.84 -10.53
C GLU A 57 15.60 -8.43 -10.76
N ILE A 58 14.79 -7.91 -9.83
CA ILE A 58 14.32 -6.51 -9.86
C ILE A 58 15.51 -5.56 -9.81
N TRP A 59 16.43 -5.71 -8.86
CA TRP A 59 17.61 -4.84 -8.75
C TRP A 59 18.54 -4.92 -9.96
N GLN A 60 18.72 -6.11 -10.54
CA GLN A 60 19.51 -6.29 -11.76
C GLN A 60 18.89 -5.58 -12.97
N SER A 61 17.55 -5.45 -13.02
CA SER A 61 16.87 -4.70 -14.08
C SER A 61 17.11 -3.18 -14.02
N GLY A 62 17.64 -2.66 -12.91
CA GLY A 62 17.82 -1.22 -12.68
C GLY A 62 16.51 -0.45 -12.44
N LYS A 63 15.37 -1.15 -12.35
CA LYS A 63 14.04 -0.61 -12.08
C LYS A 63 13.66 -0.82 -10.61
N ASN A 64 12.91 0.11 -10.05
CA ASN A 64 12.53 0.07 -8.65
C ASN A 64 11.25 0.86 -8.31
N VAL A 65 10.41 1.16 -9.31
CA VAL A 65 9.12 1.83 -9.11
C VAL A 65 8.01 0.95 -9.65
N ILE A 66 7.08 0.54 -8.80
CA ILE A 66 5.82 -0.07 -9.21
C ILE A 66 4.77 1.03 -9.32
N VAL A 67 4.05 1.08 -10.43
CA VAL A 67 2.92 2.02 -10.62
C VAL A 67 1.65 1.21 -10.77
N SER A 68 0.81 1.20 -9.72
CA SER A 68 -0.55 0.66 -9.78
C SER A 68 -1.53 1.77 -10.14
N TYR A 69 -2.48 1.47 -11.02
CA TYR A 69 -3.41 2.47 -11.54
C TYR A 69 -4.83 1.91 -11.66
N ASP A 70 -5.75 2.42 -10.84
CA ASP A 70 -7.13 1.95 -10.74
C ASP A 70 -8.06 2.62 -11.75
N TYR A 71 -7.71 2.51 -13.04
CA TYR A 71 -8.56 2.98 -14.13
C TYR A 71 -8.26 2.23 -15.42
N LYS A 72 -9.29 1.76 -16.09
CA LYS A 72 -9.18 1.06 -17.38
C LYS A 72 -9.45 2.02 -18.53
N LEU A 73 -8.39 2.41 -19.24
CA LEU A 73 -8.52 3.15 -20.50
C LEU A 73 -9.26 2.31 -21.54
N LYS A 74 -10.05 2.97 -22.40
CA LYS A 74 -10.79 2.32 -23.50
C LYS A 74 -9.86 1.58 -24.46
N ASN A 75 -8.66 2.12 -24.69
CA ASN A 75 -7.65 1.52 -25.56
C ASN A 75 -6.78 0.46 -24.85
N GLY A 76 -7.15 0.07 -23.62
CA GLY A 76 -6.42 -0.90 -22.82
C GLY A 76 -5.40 -0.28 -21.86
N THR A 77 -4.99 -1.07 -20.87
CA THR A 77 -4.03 -0.66 -19.85
C THR A 77 -2.60 -0.87 -20.38
N PRO A 78 -1.72 0.14 -20.32
CA PRO A 78 -0.31 -0.01 -20.68
C PRO A 78 0.38 -1.14 -19.91
N ALA A 79 1.18 -1.97 -20.59
CA ALA A 79 1.84 -3.14 -19.98
C ALA A 79 2.84 -2.80 -18.85
N TYR A 80 3.33 -1.56 -18.80
CA TYR A 80 4.19 -1.10 -17.72
C TYR A 80 3.45 -0.81 -16.41
N LEU A 81 2.11 -0.74 -16.43
CA LEU A 81 1.30 -0.52 -15.24
C LEU A 81 0.95 -1.84 -14.57
N TRP A 82 0.89 -1.79 -13.25
CA TRP A 82 0.35 -2.83 -12.42
C TRP A 82 -1.16 -2.67 -12.28
N PRO A 83 -1.90 -3.78 -12.10
CA PRO A 83 -3.33 -3.70 -11.78
C PRO A 83 -3.54 -2.98 -10.46
N SER A 84 -4.78 -2.53 -10.24
CA SER A 84 -5.23 -1.96 -8.96
C SER A 84 -4.86 -2.90 -7.81
N ILE A 85 -4.16 -2.38 -6.80
CA ILE A 85 -3.82 -3.15 -5.61
C ILE A 85 -5.09 -3.32 -4.77
N PRO A 86 -5.54 -4.56 -4.48
CA PRO A 86 -6.67 -4.80 -3.60
C PRO A 86 -6.42 -4.17 -2.22
N ARG A 87 -7.43 -3.48 -1.69
CA ARG A 87 -7.35 -2.71 -0.46
C ARG A 87 -8.41 -3.18 0.53
N ALA A 88 -7.98 -3.58 1.72
CA ALA A 88 -8.86 -3.80 2.85
C ALA A 88 -9.06 -2.46 3.57
N TRP A 89 -10.03 -1.69 3.11
CA TRP A 89 -10.41 -0.41 3.70
C TRP A 89 -11.79 -0.53 4.34
N GLY A 90 -11.83 -0.48 5.68
CA GLY A 90 -13.05 -0.72 6.44
C GLY A 90 -14.00 0.47 6.51
N ASN A 91 -13.51 1.67 6.17
CA ASN A 91 -14.20 2.94 6.34
C ASN A 91 -14.83 3.08 7.76
N LYS A 92 -14.01 2.87 8.79
CA LYS A 92 -14.44 2.82 10.20
C LYS A 92 -14.04 4.09 10.94
N GLN A 93 -14.92 4.56 11.82
CA GLN A 93 -14.76 5.79 12.59
C GLN A 93 -14.28 5.54 14.02
N ASP A 94 -14.30 4.28 14.47
CA ASP A 94 -13.87 3.87 15.80
C ASP A 94 -13.01 2.60 15.77
N LEU A 95 -12.26 2.40 16.84
CA LEU A 95 -11.27 1.35 16.99
C LEU A 95 -11.90 -0.06 17.04
N GLU A 96 -13.05 -0.23 17.69
CA GLU A 96 -13.70 -1.53 17.86
C GLU A 96 -14.27 -2.04 16.54
N SER A 97 -14.89 -1.15 15.78
CA SER A 97 -15.33 -1.42 14.42
C SER A 97 -14.17 -1.76 13.49
N LEU A 98 -13.03 -1.04 13.60
CA LEU A 98 -11.82 -1.33 12.84
C LEU A 98 -11.23 -2.70 13.20
N ARG A 99 -11.20 -3.02 14.49
CA ARG A 99 -10.76 -4.33 14.99
C ARG A 99 -11.63 -5.46 14.44
N THR A 100 -12.94 -5.33 14.54
CA THR A 100 -13.91 -6.31 14.03
C THR A 100 -13.76 -6.51 12.53
N TYR A 101 -13.58 -5.41 11.78
CA TYR A 101 -13.33 -5.46 10.35
C TYR A 101 -12.05 -6.23 10.02
N PHE A 102 -10.93 -5.96 10.71
CA PHE A 102 -9.69 -6.69 10.46
C PHE A 102 -9.77 -8.15 10.88
N GLN A 103 -10.48 -8.50 11.95
CA GLN A 103 -10.73 -9.89 12.30
C GLN A 103 -11.42 -10.63 11.15
N GLU A 104 -12.42 -10.01 10.52
CA GLU A 104 -13.08 -10.59 9.34
C GLU A 104 -12.12 -10.72 8.16
N VAL A 105 -11.38 -9.66 7.83
CA VAL A 105 -10.39 -9.67 6.74
C VAL A 105 -9.35 -10.77 6.92
N PHE A 106 -8.76 -10.90 8.11
CA PHE A 106 -7.69 -11.86 8.39
C PHE A 106 -8.19 -13.28 8.68
N SER A 107 -9.49 -13.47 8.92
CA SER A 107 -10.13 -14.80 8.95
C SER A 107 -10.21 -15.44 7.56
N LYS A 108 -10.24 -14.62 6.50
CA LYS A 108 -10.29 -15.08 5.11
C LYS A 108 -8.88 -15.46 4.61
N PRO A 109 -8.78 -16.26 3.53
CA PRO A 109 -7.51 -16.49 2.86
C PRO A 109 -6.88 -15.19 2.38
N THR A 110 -5.55 -15.09 2.48
CA THR A 110 -4.80 -13.92 1.98
C THR A 110 -4.95 -13.79 0.46
N PRO A 111 -5.18 -12.57 -0.08
CA PRO A 111 -5.18 -12.33 -1.51
C PRO A 111 -3.89 -12.78 -2.18
N GLN A 112 -3.99 -13.22 -3.44
CA GLN A 112 -2.80 -13.51 -4.24
C GLN A 112 -2.15 -12.21 -4.73
N GLY A 113 -0.83 -12.08 -4.54
CA GLY A 113 -0.06 -10.90 -4.96
C GLY A 113 -0.15 -9.75 -3.95
N LEU A 114 0.25 -8.55 -4.37
CA LEU A 114 0.18 -7.36 -3.51
C LEU A 114 -1.26 -7.08 -3.08
N TRP A 115 -1.42 -6.75 -1.80
CA TRP A 115 -2.64 -6.18 -1.25
C TRP A 115 -2.27 -5.28 -0.07
N ALA A 116 -3.12 -4.28 0.20
CA ALA A 116 -2.90 -3.32 1.27
C ALA A 116 -3.99 -3.41 2.35
N ALA A 117 -3.56 -3.52 3.59
CA ALA A 117 -4.41 -3.24 4.74
C ALA A 117 -4.37 -1.74 5.01
N MET A 118 -5.49 -1.05 4.80
CA MET A 118 -5.62 0.37 5.14
C MET A 118 -6.02 0.48 6.61
N ALA A 119 -5.01 0.52 7.47
CA ALA A 119 -5.14 0.59 8.92
C ALA A 119 -5.22 2.03 9.41
N GLU A 120 -6.14 2.77 8.80
CA GLU A 120 -6.51 4.14 9.14
C GLU A 120 -7.99 4.18 9.51
N MET A 121 -8.35 5.07 10.45
CA MET A 121 -9.75 5.41 10.68
C MET A 121 -10.15 6.51 9.72
N THR A 122 -11.33 6.39 9.12
CA THR A 122 -11.90 7.49 8.34
C THR A 122 -12.57 8.45 9.32
N PRO A 123 -12.12 9.70 9.46
CA PRO A 123 -12.86 10.68 10.26
C PRO A 123 -14.21 10.98 9.61
N ASP A 124 -15.23 11.23 10.43
CA ASP A 124 -16.49 11.79 9.96
C ASP A 124 -16.27 13.21 9.40
N ALA A 125 -16.94 13.56 8.31
CA ALA A 125 -16.93 14.91 7.75
C ALA A 125 -17.33 15.96 8.79
N MET A 126 -18.28 15.61 9.67
CA MET A 126 -18.69 16.45 10.81
C MET A 126 -17.55 16.66 11.81
N MET A 127 -16.74 15.64 12.05
CA MET A 127 -15.63 15.68 13.00
C MET A 127 -14.42 16.45 12.46
N ILE A 128 -14.17 16.39 11.15
CA ILE A 128 -13.20 17.25 10.46
C ILE A 128 -13.61 18.73 10.59
N LEU A 129 -14.89 19.04 10.39
CA LEU A 129 -15.40 20.41 10.47
C LEU A 129 -15.34 20.99 11.89
N LEU A 130 -15.65 20.19 12.91
CA LEU A 130 -15.67 20.64 14.31
C LEU A 130 -14.27 20.68 14.95
N HIS A 131 -13.34 19.82 14.54
CA HIS A 131 -12.00 19.72 15.12
C HIS A 131 -10.87 19.61 14.09
N PRO A 132 -10.71 20.62 13.21
CA PRO A 132 -9.85 20.54 12.02
C PRO A 132 -8.36 20.30 12.31
N PHE A 133 -7.86 20.71 13.48
CA PHE A 133 -6.43 20.62 13.82
C PHE A 133 -6.06 19.50 14.79
N ASN A 134 -7.03 18.90 15.49
CA ASN A 134 -6.76 17.97 16.61
C ASN A 134 -7.48 16.62 16.53
N GLY A 135 -8.55 16.48 15.72
CA GLY A 135 -9.34 15.25 15.66
C GLY A 135 -8.53 14.08 15.09
N LEU A 136 -8.02 14.26 13.87
CA LEU A 136 -7.28 13.25 13.12
C LEU A 136 -6.02 12.76 13.84
N ARG A 137 -5.22 13.66 14.42
CA ARG A 137 -3.99 13.27 15.12
C ARG A 137 -4.26 12.50 16.41
N LYS A 138 -5.25 12.91 17.21
CA LYS A 138 -5.64 12.18 18.43
C LYS A 138 -6.27 10.83 18.11
N MET A 139 -7.09 10.77 17.07
CA MET A 139 -7.65 9.52 16.55
C MET A 139 -6.55 8.56 16.07
N ALA A 140 -5.62 9.08 15.26
CA ALA A 140 -4.47 8.32 14.81
C ALA A 140 -3.66 7.81 16.00
N ASP A 141 -3.37 8.62 17.02
CA ASP A 141 -2.59 8.19 18.20
C ASP A 141 -3.20 6.98 18.94
N ILE A 142 -4.53 7.00 19.15
CA ILE A 142 -5.26 5.88 19.79
C ILE A 142 -5.19 4.62 18.92
N VAL A 143 -5.40 4.76 17.62
CA VAL A 143 -5.42 3.64 16.67
C VAL A 143 -4.02 3.10 16.42
N ASN A 144 -3.04 3.97 16.33
CA ASN A 144 -1.68 3.68 15.91
C ASN A 144 -1.01 2.66 16.83
N ARG A 145 -1.24 2.79 18.14
CA ARG A 145 -0.73 1.83 19.12
C ARG A 145 -1.35 0.45 18.89
N GLU A 146 -2.67 0.38 18.76
CA GLU A 146 -3.39 -0.89 18.57
C GLU A 146 -3.08 -1.54 17.22
N VAL A 147 -3.05 -0.75 16.15
CA VAL A 147 -2.60 -1.19 14.82
C VAL A 147 -1.20 -1.78 14.90
N THR A 148 -0.26 -1.11 15.57
CA THR A 148 1.09 -1.65 15.78
C THR A 148 1.03 -3.02 16.47
N HIS A 149 0.25 -3.16 17.54
CA HIS A 149 0.07 -4.43 18.25
C HIS A 149 -0.53 -5.52 17.36
N TRP A 150 -1.60 -5.22 16.61
CA TRP A 150 -2.27 -6.19 15.76
C TRP A 150 -1.36 -6.70 14.64
N PHE A 151 -0.64 -5.81 13.96
CA PHE A 151 0.25 -6.21 12.89
C PHE A 151 1.51 -6.90 13.40
N ARG A 152 1.99 -6.57 14.60
CA ARG A 152 3.13 -7.27 15.22
C ARG A 152 2.76 -8.67 15.70
N ASP A 153 1.64 -8.80 16.40
CA ASP A 153 1.33 -10.00 17.19
C ASP A 153 0.37 -10.96 16.47
N LEU A 154 -0.53 -10.45 15.61
CA LEU A 154 -1.62 -11.24 15.04
C LEU A 154 -1.53 -11.41 13.52
N TYR A 155 -1.14 -10.36 12.79
CA TYR A 155 -1.38 -10.29 11.34
C TYR A 155 -0.12 -10.32 10.47
N TRP A 156 1.08 -10.22 11.04
CA TRP A 156 2.34 -10.11 10.29
C TRP A 156 2.53 -11.18 9.20
N GLN A 157 2.06 -12.42 9.42
CA GLN A 157 2.21 -13.54 8.49
C GLN A 157 1.38 -13.37 7.22
N LYS A 158 0.21 -12.73 7.32
CA LYS A 158 -0.76 -12.61 6.24
C LYS A 158 -0.68 -11.27 5.50
N THR A 159 0.11 -10.32 5.99
CA THR A 159 0.17 -8.95 5.47
C THR A 159 1.30 -8.72 4.47
N ASN A 160 1.00 -7.95 3.41
CA ASN A 160 1.99 -7.41 2.47
C ASN A 160 2.25 -5.92 2.70
N ILE A 161 1.22 -5.07 2.55
CA ILE A 161 1.32 -3.62 2.67
C ILE A 161 0.42 -3.16 3.82
N ILE A 162 0.94 -2.28 4.67
CA ILE A 162 0.19 -1.62 5.74
C ILE A 162 0.23 -0.13 5.44
N ALA A 163 -0.94 0.48 5.28
CA ALA A 163 -1.09 1.92 5.18
C ALA A 163 -1.65 2.45 6.50
N THR A 164 -1.03 3.49 7.05
CA THR A 164 -1.44 4.14 8.31
C THR A 164 -1.30 5.65 8.17
N ASP A 165 -2.21 6.39 8.78
CA ASP A 165 -2.04 7.83 8.98
C ASP A 165 -0.97 8.14 10.03
N TYR A 166 -0.19 9.20 9.79
CA TYR A 166 0.89 9.64 10.68
C TYR A 166 1.84 8.50 11.08
N PHE A 167 2.43 7.80 10.10
CA PHE A 167 3.31 6.64 10.33
C PHE A 167 4.50 6.89 11.27
N LEU A 168 4.90 8.15 11.52
CA LEU A 168 5.91 8.49 12.53
C LEU A 168 5.38 8.46 13.98
N GLY A 169 4.07 8.44 14.16
CA GLY A 169 3.38 8.30 15.44
C GLY A 169 3.09 6.86 15.82
N ASN A 170 3.65 5.89 15.09
CA ASN A 170 3.52 4.46 15.38
C ASN A 170 4.85 3.73 15.09
N ASP A 171 4.95 2.46 15.49
CA ASP A 171 6.17 1.66 15.28
C ASP A 171 6.06 0.73 14.05
N ILE A 172 5.14 1.05 13.12
CA ILE A 172 4.77 0.12 12.05
C ILE A 172 5.92 -0.16 11.08
N ILE A 173 6.84 0.81 10.92
CA ILE A 173 8.06 0.65 10.11
C ILE A 173 8.94 -0.45 10.69
N ASN A 174 9.24 -0.39 11.99
CA ASN A 174 10.07 -1.40 12.63
C ASN A 174 9.37 -2.77 12.67
N VAL A 175 8.06 -2.79 12.95
CA VAL A 175 7.25 -4.01 12.87
C VAL A 175 7.34 -4.66 11.48
N ALA A 176 7.22 -3.86 10.41
CA ALA A 176 7.33 -4.37 9.04
C ALA A 176 8.74 -4.90 8.73
N ILE A 177 9.80 -4.23 9.18
CA ILE A 177 11.18 -4.68 9.03
C ILE A 177 11.37 -6.02 9.76
N GLN A 178 10.98 -6.10 11.04
CA GLN A 178 11.10 -7.31 11.84
C GLN A 178 10.32 -8.49 11.26
N ALA A 179 9.08 -8.25 10.81
CA ALA A 179 8.29 -9.27 10.13
C ALA A 179 9.00 -9.83 8.88
N ASN A 180 9.64 -8.98 8.08
CA ASN A 180 10.39 -9.43 6.90
C ASN A 180 11.70 -10.15 7.25
N LEU A 181 12.38 -9.76 8.33
CA LEU A 181 13.53 -10.51 8.85
C LEU A 181 13.14 -11.93 9.27
N ILE A 182 12.02 -12.07 10.01
CA ILE A 182 11.49 -13.38 10.40
C ILE A 182 11.12 -14.22 9.16
N LYS A 183 10.42 -13.62 8.19
CA LYS A 183 10.03 -14.29 6.93
C LYS A 183 11.23 -14.73 6.09
N GLY A 184 12.36 -14.03 6.20
CA GLY A 184 13.60 -14.34 5.48
C GLY A 184 14.36 -15.54 6.03
N VAL A 185 14.21 -15.83 7.33
CA VAL A 185 14.95 -16.91 8.02
C VAL A 185 14.14 -18.20 8.13
N CYS A 186 12.85 -18.07 8.42
CA CYS A 186 12.04 -19.24 8.69
C CYS A 186 11.57 -19.90 7.36
N PRO A 187 11.04 -21.14 7.34
CA PRO A 187 10.57 -21.80 6.11
C PRO A 187 9.29 -21.19 5.51
N ARG A 188 9.19 -21.09 4.18
CA ARG A 188 8.01 -20.48 3.50
C ARG A 188 6.67 -21.07 3.92
N TYR A 189 6.59 -22.35 4.33
CA TYR A 189 5.34 -22.97 4.80
C TYR A 189 4.61 -22.15 5.89
N PHE A 190 5.34 -21.36 6.67
CA PHE A 190 4.78 -20.54 7.73
C PHE A 190 4.18 -19.19 7.26
N TRP A 191 4.35 -18.78 5.98
CA TRP A 191 3.76 -17.54 5.41
C TRP A 191 3.66 -17.52 3.86
N SER A 192 3.56 -18.67 3.20
CA SER A 192 3.74 -18.86 1.73
C SER A 192 2.70 -18.18 0.82
N TYR A 193 1.76 -17.43 1.37
CA TYR A 193 0.69 -16.78 0.62
C TYR A 193 1.12 -15.44 -0.01
N LEU A 194 2.32 -14.95 0.28
CA LEU A 194 2.80 -13.64 -0.12
C LEU A 194 3.68 -13.74 -1.38
N LYS A 195 3.18 -13.21 -2.50
CA LYS A 195 3.96 -12.95 -3.72
C LYS A 195 4.02 -11.43 -3.93
N ILE A 196 5.13 -10.95 -4.53
CA ILE A 196 5.21 -9.58 -5.06
C ILE A 196 4.21 -9.45 -6.22
#